data_AF-A0A959CDB5-F1
#
_entry.id   AF-A0A959CDB5-F1
#
_cell.length_a   1.000
_cell.length_b   1.000
_cell.length_c   1.000
_cell.angle_alpha   90.00
_cell.angle_beta   90.00
_cell.angle_gamma   90.00
#
_symmetry.space_group_name_H-M   'P 1'
#
loop_
_entity.id
_entity.type
_entity.pdbx_description
1 polymer ?
#
loop_
_entity_poly.entity_id
_entity_poly.type
_entity_poly.pdbx_seq_one_letter_code
_entity_poly.pdbx_strand_id
1 'polypeptide(L)'
;MANLQPIQLTTGEREYFPGVQQIKYEGPASDNPMAYRYYDEHKVVAGKTMREHFKFAVAYWHSFCGTGGDPFGAATKNFPWLTSQDPIGQARDKMDAAFELITKLGLPYYCFHDFDLIAEGDTLAENEKRLQAIGAYAGEKMKASGVKLLWGTANLFSHPRYMNGAATNPDFAVVAHAGAQVKMALDLTIQLGGENYVFWGGREGYQSLLNTDMKRELDHMARFLHLAKDYARSEGFKGTFF
;
A
#
# COMPACT_ATOMS: atom_id res chain seq x y z
N MET A 1 22.66 -8.23 8.74
CA MET A 1 21.48 -7.42 8.34
C MET A 1 21.58 -7.23 6.84
N ALA A 2 20.48 -7.37 6.09
CA ALA A 2 20.55 -7.19 4.64
C ALA A 2 20.80 -5.70 4.36
N ASN A 3 21.99 -5.36 3.87
CA ASN A 3 22.31 -3.98 3.46
C ASN A 3 21.26 -3.55 2.43
N LEU A 4 20.43 -2.57 2.80
CA LEU A 4 19.48 -1.96 1.86
C LEU A 4 20.31 -1.32 0.73
N GLN A 5 19.94 -1.58 -0.51
CA GLN A 5 20.62 -0.96 -1.64
C GLN A 5 20.40 0.57 -1.59
N PRO A 6 21.37 1.37 -2.08
CA PRO A 6 21.17 2.81 -2.25
C PRO A 6 19.92 3.09 -3.08
N ILE A 7 19.15 4.11 -2.70
CA ILE A 7 17.96 4.50 -3.45
C ILE A 7 18.39 5.27 -4.70
N GLN A 8 17.97 4.77 -5.86
CA GLN A 8 18.21 5.42 -7.14
C GLN A 8 16.99 6.25 -7.53
N LEU A 9 17.22 7.53 -7.82
CA LEU A 9 16.20 8.43 -8.35
C LEU A 9 15.58 7.80 -9.61
N THR A 10 14.28 7.50 -9.55
CA THR A 10 13.56 6.78 -10.60
C THR A 10 12.34 7.58 -11.01
N THR A 11 12.27 7.96 -12.28
CA THR A 11 11.14 8.70 -12.86
C THR A 11 10.35 7.82 -13.83
N GLY A 12 9.20 8.32 -14.27
CA GLY A 12 8.45 7.79 -15.41
C GLY A 12 8.91 8.36 -16.75
N GLU A 13 8.08 8.19 -17.78
CA GLU A 13 8.23 8.89 -19.08
C GLU A 13 8.09 10.40 -18.93
N ARG A 14 7.37 10.84 -17.91
CA ARG A 14 7.21 12.24 -17.51
C ARG A 14 7.62 12.43 -16.04
N GLU A 15 8.13 13.62 -15.74
CA GLU A 15 8.37 14.07 -14.37
C GLU A 15 7.12 14.75 -13.80
N TYR A 16 6.69 14.34 -12.61
CA TYR A 16 5.49 14.83 -11.94
C TYR A 16 5.75 15.91 -10.90
N PHE A 17 6.97 15.98 -10.36
CA PHE A 17 7.40 16.96 -9.38
C PHE A 17 8.57 17.80 -9.93
N PRO A 18 8.39 18.54 -11.04
CA PRO A 18 9.45 19.32 -11.65
C PRO A 18 10.01 20.35 -10.68
N GLY A 19 11.33 20.51 -10.68
CA GLY A 19 12.03 21.43 -9.77
C GLY A 19 12.25 20.90 -8.36
N VAL A 20 11.69 19.75 -7.99
CA VAL A 20 12.01 19.04 -6.75
C VAL A 20 13.14 18.06 -7.01
N GLN A 21 14.33 18.34 -6.49
CA GLN A 21 15.45 17.40 -6.53
C GLN A 21 15.33 16.36 -5.42
N GLN A 22 16.20 15.35 -5.42
CA GLN A 22 16.31 14.43 -4.29
C GLN A 22 16.66 15.21 -3.01
N ILE A 23 15.87 15.01 -1.96
CA ILE A 23 15.97 15.68 -0.66
C ILE A 23 17.21 15.16 0.06
N LYS A 24 18.09 16.08 0.46
CA LYS A 24 19.36 15.77 1.12
C LYS A 24 19.32 16.19 2.59
N TYR A 25 20.21 15.61 3.38
CA TYR A 25 20.48 16.10 4.73
C TYR A 25 21.37 17.34 4.69
N GLU A 26 20.96 18.41 5.35
CA GLU A 26 21.71 19.67 5.49
C GLU A 26 21.97 20.06 6.96
N GLY A 27 21.41 19.31 7.91
CA GLY A 27 21.61 19.53 9.34
C GLY A 27 20.67 20.53 9.99
N PRO A 28 20.70 20.62 11.34
CA PRO A 28 19.66 21.27 12.13
C PRO A 28 19.59 22.79 11.97
N ALA A 29 20.66 23.41 11.46
CA ALA A 29 20.75 24.85 11.22
C ALA A 29 20.24 25.28 9.83
N SER A 30 19.95 24.33 8.92
CA SER A 30 19.43 24.66 7.59
C SER A 30 18.06 25.33 7.68
N ASP A 31 17.87 26.39 6.90
CA ASP A 31 16.58 27.04 6.67
C ASP A 31 15.86 26.51 5.43
N ASN A 32 16.52 25.69 4.60
CA ASN A 32 15.96 25.07 3.41
C ASN A 32 14.77 24.16 3.81
N PRO A 33 13.54 24.44 3.35
CA PRO A 33 12.37 23.60 3.66
C PRO A 33 12.38 22.27 2.89
N MET A 34 13.20 22.13 1.85
CA MET A 34 13.33 20.93 1.02
C MET A 34 14.64 20.18 1.32
N ALA A 35 15.04 20.17 2.59
CA ALA A 35 16.18 19.40 3.10
C ALA A 35 15.84 18.76 4.45
N TYR A 36 16.42 17.59 4.72
CA TYR A 36 16.36 16.97 6.03
C TYR A 36 17.27 17.72 7.00
N ARG A 37 16.69 18.21 8.09
CA ARG A 37 17.42 18.85 9.20
C ARG A 37 17.96 17.86 10.22
N TYR A 38 17.33 16.68 10.32
CA TYR A 38 17.63 15.70 11.36
C TYR A 38 17.78 14.27 10.84
N TYR A 39 17.13 13.94 9.74
CA TYR A 39 17.24 12.61 9.13
C TYR A 39 18.47 12.56 8.21
N ASP A 40 19.57 12.07 8.76
CA ASP A 40 20.74 11.62 8.00
C ASP A 40 20.67 10.09 7.93
N GLU A 41 20.37 9.56 6.74
CA GLU A 41 20.14 8.12 6.56
C GLU A 41 21.34 7.26 6.96
N HIS A 42 22.56 7.81 6.91
CA HIS A 42 23.81 7.11 7.20
C HIS A 42 24.27 7.29 8.65
N LYS A 43 23.69 8.23 9.39
CA LYS A 43 24.07 8.47 10.79
C LYS A 43 23.81 7.23 11.64
N VAL A 44 24.86 6.71 12.25
CA VAL A 44 24.79 5.57 13.16
C VAL A 44 24.33 6.05 14.54
N VAL A 45 23.26 5.43 15.04
CA VAL A 45 22.70 5.65 16.38
C VAL A 45 22.58 4.27 17.04
N ALA A 46 23.22 4.07 18.18
CA ALA A 46 23.18 2.80 18.91
C ALA A 46 23.47 1.56 18.02
N GLY A 47 24.46 1.67 17.13
CA GLY A 47 24.94 0.55 16.29
C GLY A 47 24.13 0.23 15.03
N LYS A 48 23.10 1.03 14.70
CA LYS A 48 22.38 0.96 13.41
C LYS A 48 22.27 2.34 12.78
N THR A 49 22.23 2.40 11.46
CA THR A 49 21.94 3.65 10.74
C THR A 49 20.51 4.13 11.04
N MET A 50 20.24 5.44 10.94
CA MET A 50 18.87 5.95 11.08
C MET A 50 17.90 5.28 10.10
N ARG A 51 18.36 4.98 8.88
CA ARG A 51 17.57 4.24 7.88
C ARG A 51 17.12 2.87 8.36
N GLU A 52 17.99 2.13 9.04
CA GLU A 52 17.68 0.81 9.59
C GLU A 52 16.76 0.87 10.82
N HIS A 53 16.84 1.94 11.60
CA HIS A 53 15.92 2.15 12.73
C HIS A 53 14.52 2.51 12.26
N PHE A 54 14.40 3.50 11.39
CA PHE A 54 13.10 4.08 11.06
C PHE A 54 12.35 3.29 9.98
N LYS A 55 13.06 2.72 9.00
CA LYS A 55 12.47 2.01 7.86
C LYS A 55 11.23 2.73 7.28
N PHE A 56 11.36 4.05 7.09
CA PHE A 56 10.24 4.88 6.65
C PHE A 56 9.59 4.35 5.36
N ALA A 57 8.27 4.36 5.33
CA ALA A 57 7.47 3.91 4.21
C ALA A 57 6.45 4.99 3.80
N VAL A 58 6.25 5.16 2.51
CA VAL A 58 5.18 6.02 1.98
C VAL A 58 3.88 5.23 1.87
N ALA A 59 2.80 5.78 2.43
CA ALA A 59 1.45 5.26 2.32
C ALA A 59 0.83 5.65 0.97
N TYR A 60 0.63 4.67 0.08
CA TYR A 60 0.19 4.93 -1.29
C TYR A 60 -1.19 5.60 -1.37
N TRP A 61 -2.15 5.15 -0.54
CA TRP A 61 -3.51 5.67 -0.50
C TRP A 61 -3.57 7.18 -0.21
N HIS A 62 -2.83 7.66 0.79
CA HIS A 62 -2.86 9.09 1.13
C HIS A 62 -2.08 9.95 0.16
N SER A 63 -0.91 9.47 -0.29
CA SER A 63 -0.01 10.27 -1.12
C SER A 63 -0.48 10.38 -2.57
N PHE A 64 -1.10 9.34 -3.12
CA PHE A 64 -1.37 9.27 -4.58
C PHE A 64 -2.85 9.07 -4.93
N CYS A 65 -3.70 8.67 -3.98
CA CYS A 65 -5.14 8.48 -4.21
C CYS A 65 -5.99 9.57 -3.53
N GLY A 66 -5.56 10.11 -2.39
CA GLY A 66 -6.35 11.04 -1.57
C GLY A 66 -6.52 12.44 -2.19
N THR A 67 -7.66 12.66 -2.87
CA THR A 67 -7.97 13.92 -3.56
C THR A 67 -8.51 15.04 -2.66
N GLY A 68 -8.55 14.82 -1.34
CA GLY A 68 -8.88 15.86 -0.35
C GLY A 68 -10.36 16.16 -0.18
N GLY A 69 -11.25 15.29 -0.64
CA GLY A 69 -12.66 15.35 -0.27
C GLY A 69 -12.89 14.86 1.18
N ASP A 70 -13.99 15.29 1.77
CA ASP A 70 -14.41 14.92 3.12
C ASP A 70 -15.94 14.75 3.17
N PRO A 71 -16.56 14.37 4.31
CA PRO A 71 -18.02 14.19 4.39
C PRO A 71 -18.87 15.44 4.08
N PHE A 72 -18.27 16.62 3.95
CA PHE A 72 -18.91 17.92 3.78
C PHE A 72 -18.48 18.66 2.49
N GLY A 73 -17.49 18.14 1.75
CA GLY A 73 -16.89 18.83 0.63
C GLY A 73 -16.34 17.90 -0.45
N ALA A 74 -16.39 18.39 -1.70
CA ALA A 74 -15.85 17.68 -2.85
C ALA A 74 -14.31 17.64 -2.85
N ALA A 75 -13.74 16.80 -3.72
CA ALA A 75 -12.31 16.74 -3.96
C ALA A 75 -11.72 18.11 -4.34
N THR A 76 -10.54 18.41 -3.82
CA THR A 76 -9.84 19.69 -4.01
C THR A 76 -8.52 19.55 -4.77
N LYS A 77 -8.01 18.34 -4.94
CA LYS A 77 -6.72 18.05 -5.59
C LYS A 77 -6.94 17.33 -6.91
N ASN A 78 -6.47 17.94 -7.99
CA ASN A 78 -6.47 17.35 -9.33
C ASN A 78 -5.06 16.85 -9.66
N PHE A 79 -4.80 15.57 -9.40
CA PHE A 79 -3.47 15.02 -9.60
C PHE A 79 -3.19 14.69 -11.08
N PRO A 80 -2.01 15.06 -11.61
CA PRO A 80 -1.66 14.84 -13.03
C PRO A 80 -1.53 13.36 -13.43
N TRP A 81 -1.37 12.45 -12.46
CA TRP A 81 -1.32 11.00 -12.67
C TRP A 81 -2.69 10.31 -12.61
N LEU A 82 -3.78 11.06 -12.40
CA LEU A 82 -5.15 10.54 -12.35
C LEU A 82 -5.99 10.95 -13.58
N THR A 83 -5.35 11.31 -14.69
CA THR A 83 -6.04 11.89 -15.86
C THR A 83 -6.40 10.87 -16.95
N SER A 84 -5.67 9.76 -17.05
CA SER A 84 -5.97 8.70 -18.03
C SER A 84 -7.31 8.02 -17.72
N GLN A 85 -8.10 7.71 -18.75
CA GLN A 85 -9.36 6.97 -18.63
C GLN A 85 -9.16 5.44 -18.70
N ASP A 86 -8.01 4.99 -19.21
CA ASP A 86 -7.63 3.58 -19.16
C ASP A 86 -7.12 3.23 -17.76
N PRO A 87 -7.73 2.27 -17.04
CA PRO A 87 -7.32 1.90 -15.68
C PRO A 87 -5.84 1.48 -15.59
N ILE A 88 -5.32 0.79 -16.61
CA ILE A 88 -3.92 0.34 -16.61
C ILE A 88 -2.98 1.53 -16.84
N GLY A 89 -3.26 2.37 -17.83
CA GLY A 89 -2.51 3.60 -18.08
C GLY A 89 -2.49 4.52 -16.85
N GLN A 90 -3.64 4.76 -16.22
CA GLN A 90 -3.73 5.58 -15.02
C GLN A 90 -2.95 4.97 -13.83
N ALA A 91 -2.99 3.65 -13.67
CA ALA A 91 -2.23 2.94 -12.64
C ALA A 91 -0.71 3.08 -12.85
N ARG A 92 -0.24 2.97 -14.11
CA ARG A 92 1.16 3.17 -14.47
C ARG A 92 1.62 4.60 -14.21
N ASP A 93 0.81 5.58 -14.64
CA ASP A 93 1.05 7.00 -14.36
C ASP A 93 1.20 7.28 -12.86
N LYS A 94 0.32 6.69 -12.05
CA LYS A 94 0.35 6.82 -10.59
C LYS A 94 1.58 6.15 -9.98
N MET A 95 1.98 4.98 -10.50
CA MET A 95 3.19 4.28 -10.05
C MET A 95 4.45 5.09 -10.37
N ASP A 96 4.49 5.75 -11.53
CA ASP A 96 5.58 6.64 -11.93
C ASP A 96 5.71 7.84 -10.98
N ALA A 97 4.60 8.53 -10.71
CA ALA A 97 4.56 9.61 -9.74
C ALA A 97 4.97 9.12 -8.34
N ALA A 98 4.55 7.91 -7.97
CA ALA A 98 4.85 7.34 -6.67
C ALA A 98 6.34 7.08 -6.49
N PHE A 99 6.97 6.37 -7.42
CA PHE A 99 8.40 6.07 -7.33
C PHE A 99 9.27 7.30 -7.52
N GLU A 100 8.83 8.29 -8.30
CA GLU A 100 9.50 9.59 -8.35
C GLU A 100 9.49 10.26 -6.96
N LEU A 101 8.34 10.38 -6.30
CA LEU A 101 8.26 11.02 -4.98
C LEU A 101 9.06 10.22 -3.93
N ILE A 102 8.88 8.90 -3.86
CA ILE A 102 9.56 8.04 -2.89
C ILE A 102 11.09 8.15 -3.03
N THR A 103 11.59 8.11 -4.27
CA THR A 103 13.03 8.17 -4.52
C THR A 103 13.60 9.58 -4.35
N LYS A 104 12.83 10.63 -4.67
CA LYS A 104 13.19 12.02 -4.31
C LYS A 104 13.27 12.21 -2.80
N LEU A 105 12.41 11.58 -2.01
CA LEU A 105 12.51 11.58 -0.56
C LEU A 105 13.64 10.66 -0.03
N GLY A 106 14.22 9.80 -0.88
CA GLY A 106 15.23 8.82 -0.45
C GLY A 106 14.69 7.76 0.52
N LEU A 107 13.38 7.50 0.51
CA LEU A 107 12.76 6.56 1.45
C LEU A 107 12.84 5.12 0.95
N PRO A 108 13.12 4.14 1.83
CA PRO A 108 13.36 2.77 1.41
C PRO A 108 12.12 1.94 1.11
N TYR A 109 10.95 2.37 1.59
CA TYR A 109 9.75 1.55 1.53
C TYR A 109 8.49 2.29 1.05
N TYR A 110 7.50 1.51 0.63
CA TYR A 110 6.11 1.94 0.47
C TYR A 110 5.15 0.85 0.94
N CYS A 111 3.88 1.23 1.08
CA CYS A 111 2.77 0.35 1.48
C CYS A 111 1.54 0.64 0.62
N PHE A 112 0.71 -0.37 0.34
CA PHE A 112 -0.51 -0.21 -0.46
C PHE A 112 -1.66 -1.11 0.01
N HIS A 113 -2.90 -0.69 -0.25
CA HIS A 113 -4.01 -1.61 -0.47
C HIS A 113 -4.07 -1.97 -1.97
N ASP A 114 -4.49 -3.18 -2.28
CA ASP A 114 -4.69 -3.68 -3.66
C ASP A 114 -5.26 -2.62 -4.63
N PHE A 115 -6.43 -2.07 -4.35
CA PHE A 115 -7.10 -1.11 -5.24
C PHE A 115 -6.63 0.33 -5.08
N ASP A 116 -5.62 0.58 -4.24
CA ASP A 116 -4.86 1.83 -4.33
C ASP A 116 -3.99 1.82 -5.60
N LEU A 117 -3.50 0.65 -6.02
CA LEU A 117 -2.58 0.53 -7.16
C LEU A 117 -3.31 0.68 -8.49
N ILE A 118 -4.48 0.07 -8.61
CA ILE A 118 -5.27 0.02 -9.84
C ILE A 118 -6.77 -0.01 -9.53
N ALA A 119 -7.59 0.54 -10.42
CA ALA A 119 -9.04 0.53 -10.23
C ALA A 119 -9.61 -0.89 -10.22
N GLU A 120 -10.54 -1.13 -9.31
CA GLU A 120 -11.34 -2.35 -9.26
C GLU A 120 -12.13 -2.53 -10.57
N GLY A 121 -12.18 -3.76 -11.09
CA GLY A 121 -12.96 -4.17 -12.25
C GLY A 121 -14.30 -4.78 -11.87
N ASP A 122 -15.06 -5.20 -12.87
CA ASP A 122 -16.44 -5.67 -12.69
C ASP A 122 -16.51 -7.11 -12.17
N THR A 123 -15.40 -7.85 -12.26
CA THR A 123 -15.31 -9.27 -11.87
C THR A 123 -14.01 -9.57 -11.14
N LEU A 124 -14.01 -10.64 -10.31
CA LEU A 124 -12.80 -11.13 -9.66
C LEU A 124 -11.69 -11.50 -10.66
N ALA A 125 -12.05 -12.09 -11.81
CA ALA A 125 -11.09 -12.46 -12.85
C ALA A 125 -10.45 -11.22 -13.50
N GLU A 126 -11.20 -10.13 -13.62
CA GLU A 126 -10.66 -8.86 -14.09
C GLU A 126 -9.76 -8.20 -13.04
N ASN A 127 -10.16 -8.24 -11.76
CA ASN A 127 -9.35 -7.76 -10.64
C ASN A 127 -8.00 -8.47 -10.60
N GLU A 128 -7.98 -9.79 -10.73
CA GLU A 128 -6.76 -10.58 -10.74
C GLU A 128 -5.83 -10.17 -11.89
N LYS A 129 -6.37 -10.04 -13.12
CA LYS A 129 -5.59 -9.59 -14.29
C LYS A 129 -5.02 -8.19 -14.10
N ARG A 130 -5.81 -7.25 -13.58
CA ARG A 130 -5.41 -5.87 -13.32
C ARG A 130 -4.31 -5.81 -12.26
N LEU A 131 -4.48 -6.53 -11.14
CA LEU A 131 -3.50 -6.59 -10.05
C LEU A 131 -2.19 -7.24 -10.50
N GLN A 132 -2.24 -8.31 -11.30
CA GLN A 132 -1.04 -8.92 -11.90
C GLN A 132 -0.30 -7.92 -12.81
N ALA A 133 -1.04 -7.18 -13.66
CA ALA A 133 -0.46 -6.21 -14.58
C ALA A 133 0.24 -5.06 -13.85
N ILE A 134 -0.41 -4.45 -12.85
CA ILE A 134 0.22 -3.36 -12.08
C ILE A 134 1.32 -3.88 -11.15
N GLY A 135 1.21 -5.11 -10.65
CA GLY A 135 2.23 -5.79 -9.86
C GLY A 135 3.52 -6.03 -10.63
N ALA A 136 3.43 -6.46 -11.90
CA ALA A 136 4.59 -6.58 -12.76
C ALA A 136 5.33 -5.23 -12.90
N TYR A 137 4.58 -4.16 -13.15
CA TYR A 137 5.15 -2.82 -13.29
C TYR A 137 5.74 -2.27 -11.99
N ALA A 138 5.09 -2.52 -10.84
CA ALA A 138 5.64 -2.19 -9.53
C ALA A 138 6.99 -2.90 -9.30
N GLY A 139 7.09 -4.18 -9.68
CA GLY A 139 8.33 -4.95 -9.60
C GLY A 139 9.46 -4.35 -10.43
N GLU A 140 9.17 -3.86 -11.65
CA GLU A 140 10.15 -3.14 -12.48
C GLU A 140 10.65 -1.86 -11.79
N LYS A 141 9.75 -1.06 -11.22
CA LYS A 141 10.08 0.18 -10.51
C LYS A 141 10.87 -0.08 -9.23
N MET A 142 10.52 -1.12 -8.47
CA MET A 142 11.28 -1.57 -7.30
C MET A 142 12.71 -1.98 -7.67
N LYS A 143 12.86 -2.75 -8.76
CA LYS A 143 14.18 -3.16 -9.25
C LYS A 143 15.04 -1.97 -9.70
N ALA A 144 14.44 -1.00 -10.39
CA ALA A 144 15.15 0.19 -10.86
C ALA A 144 15.59 1.11 -9.72
N SER A 145 14.74 1.29 -8.70
CA SER A 145 14.94 2.27 -7.63
C SER A 145 15.65 1.73 -6.38
N GLY A 146 15.58 0.42 -6.13
CA GLY A 146 15.98 -0.18 -4.85
C GLY A 146 14.96 0.01 -3.72
N VAL A 147 13.82 0.67 -3.98
CA VAL A 147 12.68 0.77 -3.05
C VAL A 147 12.04 -0.61 -2.87
N LYS A 148 11.58 -0.90 -1.65
CA LYS A 148 10.99 -2.19 -1.28
C LYS A 148 9.54 -2.05 -0.83
N LEU A 149 8.79 -3.14 -0.88
CA LEU A 149 7.46 -3.22 -0.28
C LEU A 149 7.60 -3.53 1.21
N LEU A 150 7.12 -2.65 2.09
CA LEU A 150 7.07 -2.96 3.52
C LEU A 150 5.89 -3.89 3.82
N TRP A 151 4.72 -3.58 3.27
CA TRP A 151 3.55 -4.45 3.32
C TRP A 151 2.51 -4.10 2.25
N GLY A 152 1.78 -5.12 1.82
CA GLY A 152 0.51 -4.97 1.12
C GLY A 152 -0.66 -5.34 2.04
N THR A 153 -1.86 -4.99 1.61
CA THR A 153 -3.13 -5.35 2.28
C THR A 153 -4.30 -5.30 1.28
N ALA A 154 -5.47 -5.79 1.67
CA ALA A 154 -6.70 -5.70 0.90
C ALA A 154 -7.60 -4.59 1.43
N ASN A 155 -8.12 -3.72 0.55
CA ASN A 155 -9.17 -2.77 0.93
C ASN A 155 -10.53 -3.48 1.01
N LEU A 156 -10.83 -4.02 2.18
CA LEU A 156 -12.10 -4.71 2.47
C LEU A 156 -13.14 -3.80 3.13
N PHE A 157 -13.13 -2.49 2.84
CA PHE A 157 -13.95 -1.53 3.60
C PHE A 157 -14.55 -0.39 2.76
N SER A 158 -13.97 -0.07 1.60
CA SER A 158 -14.47 1.03 0.74
C SER A 158 -15.68 0.62 -0.10
N HIS A 159 -15.65 -0.55 -0.74
CA HIS A 159 -16.73 -0.96 -1.64
C HIS A 159 -18.05 -1.19 -0.87
N PRO A 160 -19.22 -0.76 -1.38
CA PRO A 160 -20.51 -0.90 -0.69
C PRO A 160 -20.86 -2.32 -0.22
N ARG A 161 -20.36 -3.35 -0.92
CA ARG A 161 -20.50 -4.77 -0.53
C ARG A 161 -20.05 -5.06 0.91
N TYR A 162 -19.07 -4.30 1.41
CA TYR A 162 -18.51 -4.47 2.75
C TYR A 162 -19.22 -3.64 3.84
N MET A 163 -20.35 -3.00 3.53
CA MET A 163 -21.03 -2.11 4.48
C MET A 163 -21.41 -2.80 5.81
N ASN A 164 -21.57 -4.12 5.81
CA ASN A 164 -21.90 -4.94 6.99
C ASN A 164 -20.73 -5.83 7.46
N GLY A 165 -19.49 -5.49 7.10
CA GLY A 165 -18.29 -6.28 7.42
C GLY A 165 -17.71 -7.01 6.21
N ALA A 166 -16.55 -7.62 6.39
CA ALA A 166 -15.90 -8.44 5.37
C ALA A 166 -15.80 -9.89 5.85
N ALA A 167 -14.84 -10.21 6.71
CA ALA A 167 -14.79 -11.49 7.40
C ALA A 167 -15.89 -11.64 8.46
N THR A 168 -16.35 -10.53 9.05
CA THR A 168 -17.46 -10.51 10.01
C THR A 168 -18.82 -10.33 9.35
N ASN A 169 -18.92 -10.35 8.01
CA ASN A 169 -20.20 -10.10 7.36
C ASN A 169 -21.24 -11.19 7.69
N PRO A 170 -22.50 -10.85 7.99
CA PRO A 170 -23.56 -11.83 8.19
C PRO A 170 -23.93 -12.60 6.91
N ASP A 171 -23.59 -12.09 5.73
CA ASP A 171 -23.71 -12.77 4.44
C ASP A 171 -22.38 -13.45 4.04
N PHE A 172 -22.41 -14.79 3.97
CA PHE A 172 -21.23 -15.58 3.60
C PHE A 172 -20.74 -15.31 2.17
N ALA A 173 -21.59 -14.86 1.25
CA ALA A 173 -21.14 -14.48 -0.10
C ALA A 173 -20.15 -13.31 -0.06
N VAL A 174 -20.33 -12.36 0.88
CA VAL A 174 -19.39 -11.26 1.10
C VAL A 174 -18.10 -11.77 1.75
N VAL A 175 -18.19 -12.67 2.72
CA VAL A 175 -17.01 -13.32 3.34
C VAL A 175 -16.17 -14.05 2.28
N ALA A 176 -16.81 -14.79 1.37
CA ALA A 176 -16.14 -15.49 0.29
C ALA A 176 -15.46 -14.52 -0.70
N HIS A 177 -16.13 -13.41 -1.05
CA HIS A 177 -15.54 -12.38 -1.91
C HIS A 177 -14.33 -11.71 -1.23
N ALA A 178 -14.43 -11.37 0.06
CA ALA A 178 -13.31 -10.83 0.84
C ALA A 178 -12.12 -11.80 0.87
N GLY A 179 -12.38 -13.11 0.99
CA GLY A 179 -11.36 -14.14 0.93
C GLY A 179 -10.63 -14.18 -0.41
N ALA A 180 -11.38 -14.06 -1.52
CA ALA A 180 -10.79 -13.98 -2.85
C ALA A 180 -9.91 -12.73 -3.03
N GLN A 181 -10.36 -11.58 -2.52
CA GLN A 181 -9.57 -10.33 -2.58
C GLN A 181 -8.30 -10.41 -1.72
N VAL A 182 -8.39 -10.96 -0.50
CA VAL A 182 -7.22 -11.17 0.38
C VAL A 182 -6.22 -12.12 -0.25
N LYS A 183 -6.67 -13.19 -0.93
CA LYS A 183 -5.80 -14.07 -1.69
C LYS A 183 -5.01 -13.28 -2.76
N MET A 184 -5.69 -12.49 -3.58
CA MET A 184 -5.03 -11.69 -4.63
C MET A 184 -4.04 -10.68 -4.05
N ALA A 185 -4.39 -10.00 -2.96
CA ALA A 185 -3.51 -9.05 -2.28
C ALA A 185 -2.28 -9.75 -1.64
N LEU A 186 -2.46 -10.94 -1.08
CA LEU A 186 -1.36 -11.77 -0.56
C LEU A 186 -0.42 -12.22 -1.68
N ASP A 187 -0.97 -12.71 -2.79
CA ASP A 187 -0.18 -13.13 -3.97
C ASP A 187 0.68 -11.99 -4.48
N LEU A 188 0.08 -10.81 -4.62
CA LEU A 188 0.80 -9.60 -5.03
C LEU A 188 1.88 -9.19 -4.02
N THR A 189 1.58 -9.27 -2.73
CA THR A 189 2.54 -8.97 -1.66
C THR A 189 3.72 -9.94 -1.69
N ILE A 190 3.46 -11.24 -1.92
CA ILE A 190 4.48 -12.28 -2.05
C ILE A 190 5.33 -12.05 -3.31
N GLN A 191 4.69 -11.80 -4.45
CA GLN A 191 5.34 -11.49 -5.72
C GLN A 191 6.33 -10.32 -5.58
N LEU A 192 5.93 -9.27 -4.86
CA LEU A 192 6.74 -8.06 -4.65
C LEU A 192 7.72 -8.17 -3.48
N GLY A 193 7.78 -9.32 -2.81
CA GLY A 193 8.69 -9.56 -1.69
C GLY A 193 8.38 -8.68 -0.47
N GLY A 194 7.11 -8.42 -0.19
CA GLY A 194 6.66 -7.67 0.97
C GLY A 194 7.18 -8.27 2.27
N GLU A 195 7.64 -7.44 3.19
CA GLU A 195 8.17 -7.91 4.47
C GLU A 195 7.06 -8.28 5.47
N ASN A 196 5.86 -7.74 5.27
CA ASN A 196 4.70 -7.97 6.13
C ASN A 196 3.39 -7.92 5.31
N TYR A 197 2.30 -8.36 5.93
CA TYR A 197 0.94 -8.23 5.40
C TYR A 197 0.01 -7.76 6.52
N VAL A 198 -0.81 -6.75 6.24
CA VAL A 198 -1.64 -6.09 7.26
C VAL A 198 -3.10 -6.51 7.10
N PHE A 199 -3.81 -6.69 8.22
CA PHE A 199 -5.26 -6.77 8.30
C PHE A 199 -5.79 -5.57 9.08
N TRP A 200 -6.28 -4.54 8.39
CA TRP A 200 -7.01 -3.45 9.03
C TRP A 200 -8.52 -3.66 8.89
N GLY A 201 -9.17 -4.01 10.00
CA GLY A 201 -10.60 -4.33 10.05
C GLY A 201 -11.52 -3.11 9.98
N GLY A 202 -11.44 -2.29 8.93
CA GLY A 202 -12.21 -1.05 8.80
C GLY A 202 -13.74 -1.22 8.88
N ARG A 203 -14.26 -2.41 8.56
CA ARG A 203 -15.67 -2.81 8.72
C ARG A 203 -15.87 -4.03 9.63
N GLU A 204 -14.80 -4.55 10.22
CA GLU A 204 -14.84 -5.76 11.05
C GLU A 204 -15.26 -5.39 12.48
N GLY A 205 -16.54 -5.07 12.60
CA GLY A 205 -17.19 -4.60 13.82
C GLY A 205 -18.67 -4.35 13.54
N TYR A 206 -19.34 -3.64 14.45
CA TYR A 206 -20.77 -3.41 14.34
C TYR A 206 -21.14 -1.93 14.46
N GLN A 207 -22.26 -1.56 13.84
CA GLN A 207 -22.88 -0.25 14.05
C GLN A 207 -23.88 -0.27 15.22
N SER A 208 -24.54 -1.41 15.46
CA SER A 208 -25.47 -1.60 16.57
C SER A 208 -25.34 -3.02 17.12
N LEU A 209 -25.39 -3.17 18.44
CA LEU A 209 -25.35 -4.50 19.06
C LEU A 209 -26.66 -5.28 18.84
N LEU A 210 -27.77 -4.60 18.54
CA LEU A 210 -29.10 -5.21 18.41
C LEU A 210 -29.22 -6.23 17.28
N ASN A 211 -28.39 -6.11 16.24
CA ASN A 211 -28.38 -6.97 15.07
C ASN A 211 -27.05 -7.69 14.86
N THR A 212 -26.22 -7.79 15.91
CA THR A 212 -24.88 -8.37 15.83
C THR A 212 -24.75 -9.56 16.77
N ASP A 213 -24.39 -10.71 16.20
CA ASP A 213 -23.88 -11.85 16.95
C ASP A 213 -22.35 -11.73 17.05
N MET A 214 -21.90 -10.94 18.03
CA MET A 214 -20.49 -10.62 18.20
C MET A 214 -19.62 -11.87 18.35
N LYS A 215 -20.14 -12.91 19.02
CA LYS A 215 -19.39 -14.15 19.20
C LYS A 215 -19.17 -14.83 17.85
N ARG A 216 -20.23 -14.99 17.06
CA ARG A 216 -20.14 -15.63 15.75
C ARG A 216 -19.27 -14.85 14.78
N GLU A 217 -19.37 -13.53 14.77
CA GLU A 217 -18.55 -12.67 13.91
C GLU A 217 -17.06 -12.76 14.26
N LEU A 218 -16.70 -12.76 15.54
CA LEU A 218 -15.30 -12.97 15.98
C LEU A 218 -14.80 -14.38 15.63
N ASP A 219 -15.65 -15.41 15.78
CA ASP A 219 -15.32 -16.79 15.39
C ASP A 219 -15.09 -16.89 13.86
N HIS A 220 -15.87 -16.17 13.03
CA HIS A 220 -15.66 -16.07 11.58
C HIS A 220 -14.33 -15.37 11.25
N MET A 221 -14.06 -14.21 11.87
CA MET A 221 -12.84 -13.46 11.65
C MET A 221 -11.59 -14.27 12.04
N ALA A 222 -11.61 -14.97 13.16
CA ALA A 222 -10.52 -15.86 13.57
C ALA A 222 -10.26 -16.94 12.53
N ARG A 223 -11.33 -17.58 12.00
CA ARG A 223 -11.20 -18.59 10.94
C ARG A 223 -10.65 -18.00 9.65
N PHE A 224 -11.12 -16.81 9.26
CA PHE A 224 -10.65 -16.10 8.08
C PHE A 224 -9.14 -15.80 8.17
N LEU A 225 -8.68 -15.24 9.31
CA LEU A 225 -7.27 -14.93 9.55
C LEU A 225 -6.40 -16.19 9.56
N HIS A 226 -6.88 -17.29 10.15
CA HIS A 226 -6.17 -18.57 10.10
C HIS A 226 -6.01 -19.09 8.67
N LEU A 227 -7.07 -19.06 7.86
CA LEU A 227 -7.02 -19.48 6.46
C LEU A 227 -6.07 -18.60 5.63
N ALA A 228 -6.12 -17.28 5.80
CA ALA A 228 -5.23 -16.35 5.10
C ALA A 228 -3.75 -16.60 5.47
N LYS A 229 -3.47 -16.78 6.76
CA LYS A 229 -2.14 -17.12 7.28
C LYS A 229 -1.66 -18.47 6.74
N ASP A 230 -2.48 -19.51 6.79
CA ASP A 230 -2.11 -20.85 6.31
C ASP A 230 -1.83 -20.84 4.80
N TYR A 231 -2.68 -20.17 4.00
CA TYR A 231 -2.45 -19.96 2.57
C TYR A 231 -1.15 -19.23 2.28
N ALA A 232 -0.94 -18.05 2.88
CA ALA A 232 0.26 -17.27 2.64
C ALA A 232 1.54 -18.05 3.02
N ARG A 233 1.50 -18.84 4.10
CA ARG A 233 2.62 -19.72 4.48
C ARG A 233 2.82 -20.86 3.50
N SER A 234 1.77 -21.45 2.92
CA SER A 234 1.90 -22.48 1.87
C SER A 234 2.50 -21.92 0.59
N GLU A 235 2.21 -20.66 0.26
CA GLU A 235 2.79 -19.93 -0.87
C GLU A 235 4.18 -19.32 -0.57
N GLY A 236 4.80 -19.69 0.56
CA GLY A 236 6.17 -19.33 0.88
C GLY A 236 6.36 -17.93 1.48
N PHE A 237 5.29 -17.23 1.86
CA PHE A 237 5.40 -15.95 2.57
C PHE A 237 6.07 -16.15 3.93
N LYS A 238 7.19 -15.47 4.16
CA LYS A 238 7.94 -15.50 5.44
C LYS A 238 7.79 -14.23 6.27
N GLY A 239 7.05 -13.23 5.76
CA GLY A 239 6.82 -11.97 6.42
C GLY A 239 5.90 -12.06 7.65
N THR A 240 5.80 -10.96 8.38
CA THR A 240 4.95 -10.87 9.58
C THR A 240 3.51 -10.53 9.19
N PHE A 241 2.53 -11.03 9.96
CA PHE A 241 1.15 -10.58 9.86
C PHE A 241 0.86 -9.56 10.97
N PHE A 242 0.14 -8.49 10.64
CA PHE A 242 -0.32 -7.47 11.58
C PHE A 242 -1.84 -7.36 11.59
#